data_AF-A0A6N0DXF8-F1
#
_entry.id   AF-A0A6N0DXF8-F1
#
_cell.length_a   1.000
_cell.length_b   1.000
_cell.length_c   1.000
_cell.angle_alpha   90.00
_cell.angle_beta   90.00
_cell.angle_gamma   90.00
#
_symmetry.space_group_name_H-M   'P 1'
#
loop_
_entity.id
_entity.type
_entity.pdbx_description
1 polymer ?
#
loop_
_entity_poly.entity_id
_entity_poly.type
_entity_poly.pdbx_seq_one_letter_code
_entity_poly.pdbx_strand_id
1 'polypeptide(L)' 'MVADTQASLLRLGYNPGPVDGVMGPGTRQAISNYQYAWGLPVTGSPSPQLLDHMRRHGG' A
#
# COMPACT_ATOMS: atom_id res chain seq x y z
N MET A 1 -9.36 3.93 4.17
CA MET A 1 -8.32 2.89 4.31
C MET A 1 -7.73 2.44 2.97
N VAL A 2 -8.51 1.87 2.03
CA VAL A 2 -7.97 1.43 0.72
C VAL A 2 -7.44 2.62 -0.10
N ALA A 3 -8.25 3.67 -0.26
CA ALA A 3 -7.84 4.90 -0.96
C ALA A 3 -6.60 5.55 -0.33
N ASP A 4 -6.55 5.63 1.01
CA ASP A 4 -5.37 6.14 1.72
C ASP A 4 -4.12 5.28 1.50
N THR A 5 -4.30 3.95 1.42
CA THR A 5 -3.22 3.00 1.13
C THR A 5 -2.74 3.19 -0.31
N GLN A 6 -3.65 3.32 -1.28
CA GLN A 6 -3.32 3.61 -2.67
C GLN A 6 -2.55 4.93 -2.79
N ALA A 7 -3.03 6.01 -2.16
CA ALA A 7 -2.34 7.30 -2.16
C ALA A 7 -0.93 7.22 -1.53
N SER A 8 -0.80 6.49 -0.42
CA SER A 8 0.49 6.31 0.26
C SER A 8 1.45 5.47 -0.59
N LEU A 9 0.98 4.40 -1.22
CA LEU A 9 1.76 3.58 -2.15
C LEU A 9 2.29 4.41 -3.31
N LEU A 10 1.44 5.22 -3.96
CA LEU A 10 1.88 6.12 -5.04
C LEU A 10 2.95 7.08 -4.58
N ARG A 11 2.77 7.71 -3.41
CA ARG A 11 3.77 8.63 -2.84
C ARG A 11 5.11 7.94 -2.56
N LEU A 12 5.07 6.66 -2.21
CA LEU A 12 6.24 5.83 -1.94
C LEU A 12 6.83 5.17 -3.21
N GLY A 13 6.29 5.46 -4.39
CA GLY A 13 6.79 4.94 -5.68
C GLY A 13 6.24 3.56 -6.09
N TYR A 14 5.26 3.02 -5.35
CA TYR A 14 4.55 1.80 -5.73
C TYR A 14 3.29 2.17 -6.51
N ASN A 15 3.02 1.51 -7.64
CA ASN A 15 1.84 1.80 -8.45
C ASN A 15 0.67 0.85 -8.11
N PRO A 16 -0.35 1.30 -7.34
CA PRO A 16 -1.53 0.49 -7.04
C PRO A 16 -2.63 0.57 -8.11
N GLY A 17 -2.44 1.35 -9.18
CA GLY A 17 -3.51 1.78 -10.07
C GLY A 17 -4.20 3.06 -9.59
N PRO A 18 -5.46 3.32 -10.01
CA PRO A 18 -6.23 4.48 -9.58
C PRO A 18 -6.41 4.57 -8.06
N VAL A 19 -6.43 5.78 -7.50
CA VAL A 19 -6.76 6.03 -6.09
C VAL A 19 -8.29 6.17 -5.96
N ASP A 20 -8.99 5.08 -6.23
CA ASP A 20 -10.45 5.01 -6.26
C ASP A 20 -11.06 4.32 -5.02
N GLY A 21 -10.22 3.80 -4.14
CA GLY A 21 -10.63 3.02 -2.98
C GLY A 21 -11.05 1.59 -3.29
N VAL A 22 -10.86 1.11 -4.52
CA VAL A 22 -11.22 -0.24 -4.95
C VAL A 22 -10.03 -1.19 -4.81
N MET A 23 -10.27 -2.34 -4.19
CA MET A 23 -9.24 -3.37 -4.02
C MET A 23 -9.04 -4.21 -5.29
N GLY A 24 -8.33 -3.64 -6.26
CA GLY A 24 -7.98 -4.29 -7.53
C GLY A 24 -6.71 -5.15 -7.47
N PRO A 25 -6.38 -5.88 -8.55
CA PRO A 25 -5.14 -6.66 -8.64
C PRO A 25 -3.89 -5.76 -8.55
N GLY A 26 -3.93 -4.56 -9.15
CA GLY A 26 -2.83 -3.58 -9.05
C GLY A 26 -2.57 -3.16 -7.61
N THR A 27 -3.63 -2.86 -6.85
CA THR A 27 -3.49 -2.46 -5.45
C THR A 27 -2.97 -3.62 -4.59
N ARG A 28 -3.46 -4.86 -4.80
CA ARG A 28 -2.93 -6.04 -4.09
C ARG A 28 -1.44 -6.25 -4.36
N GLN A 29 -1.03 -6.15 -5.62
CA GLN A 29 0.38 -6.31 -6.00
C GLN A 29 1.26 -5.22 -5.39
N ALA A 30 0.82 -3.96 -5.44
CA ALA A 30 1.56 -2.85 -4.84
C ALA A 30 1.72 -3.01 -3.33
N ILE A 31 0.67 -3.47 -2.63
CA ILE A 31 0.75 -3.79 -1.20
C ILE A 31 1.76 -4.93 -0.95
N SER A 32 1.68 -6.02 -1.70
CA SER A 32 2.61 -7.15 -1.55
C SER A 32 4.06 -6.73 -1.78
N ASN A 33 4.32 -5.94 -2.82
CA ASN A 33 5.65 -5.42 -3.14
C ASN A 33 6.19 -4.53 -2.02
N TYR A 34 5.35 -3.64 -1.49
CA TYR A 34 5.72 -2.79 -0.35
C TYR A 34 6.01 -3.64 0.88
N GLN A 35 5.13 -4.57 1.24
CA GLN A 35 5.33 -5.45 2.41
C GLN A 35 6.64 -6.22 2.29
N TYR A 36 6.93 -6.78 1.11
CA TYR A 36 8.17 -7.48 0.83
C TYR A 36 9.40 -6.58 0.99
N ALA A 37 9.38 -5.38 0.40
CA ALA A 37 10.50 -4.44 0.45
C ALA A 37 10.85 -3.97 1.87
N TRP A 38 9.85 -3.92 2.77
CA TRP A 38 10.02 -3.50 4.15
C TRP A 38 10.11 -4.66 5.16
N GLY A 39 10.22 -5.91 4.68
CA GLY A 39 10.33 -7.09 5.55
C GLY A 39 9.09 -7.36 6.40
N LEU A 40 7.93 -6.86 5.97
CA LEU A 40 6.64 -7.08 6.62
C LEU A 40 6.00 -8.39 6.16
N PRO A 41 5.06 -8.96 6.94
CA PRO A 41 4.24 -10.07 6.45
C PRO A 41 3.53 -9.70 5.14
N VAL A 42 3.78 -10.49 4.08
CA VAL A 42 3.21 -10.26 2.75
C VAL A 42 1.80 -10.84 2.69
N THR A 43 0.81 -9.99 2.92
CA THR A 43 -0.62 -10.34 2.89
C THR A 43 -1.33 -9.85 1.63
N GLY A 44 -0.71 -8.91 0.89
CA GLY A 44 -1.33 -8.25 -0.25
C GLY A 44 -2.59 -7.45 0.09
N SER A 45 -2.83 -7.21 1.38
CA SER A 45 -4.07 -6.65 1.90
C SER A 45 -3.80 -5.40 2.76
N PRO A 46 -4.62 -4.35 2.65
CA PRO A 46 -4.44 -3.14 3.43
C PRO A 46 -4.85 -3.39 4.89
N SER A 47 -4.13 -2.75 5.81
CA SER A 47 -4.47 -2.74 7.23
C SER A 47 -4.15 -1.38 7.84
N PRO A 48 -4.75 -1.00 8.98
CA PRO A 48 -4.40 0.23 9.69
C PRO A 48 -2.90 0.30 10.03
N GLN A 49 -2.31 -0.83 10.43
CA GLN A 49 -0.89 -0.95 10.76
C GLN A 49 -0.01 -0.72 9.52
N LEU A 50 -0.39 -1.27 8.37
CA LEU A 50 0.32 -1.06 7.12
C LEU A 50 0.29 0.42 6.71
N LEU A 51 -0.89 1.05 6.80
CA LEU A 51 -1.07 2.46 6.46
C LEU A 51 -0.28 3.40 7.40
N ASP A 52 -0.30 3.12 8.70
CA ASP A 52 0.50 3.85 9.69
C ASP A 52 2.00 3.71 9.41
N HIS A 53 2.48 2.50 9.09
CA HIS A 53 3.86 2.27 8.65
C HIS A 53 4.21 3.12 7.42
N MET A 54 3.37 3.10 6.37
CA MET A 54 3.59 3.92 5.16
C MET A 54 3.66 5.42 5.47
N ARG A 55 2.82 5.91 6.39
CA ARG A 55 2.78 7.33 6.77
C ARG A 55 4.04 7.78 7.51
N ARG A 56 4.65 6.90 8.32
CA ARG A 56 5.90 7.20 9.04
C ARG A 56 7.13 7.24 8.13
N HIS A 57 7.10 6.51 7.02
CA HIS A 57 8.23 6.40 6.08
C HIS A 57 8.08 7.23 4.80
N GLY A 58 6.90 7.82 4.57
CA GLY A 58 6.62 8.66 3.39
C GLY A 58 6.56 10.16 3.69
N GLY A 59 7.26 10.63 4.73
CA GLY A 59 7.41 12.03 5.10
C GLY A 59 8.80 12.56 4.75
#